data_AF-A0A514C2T7-F1
#
_entry.id   AF-A0A514C2T7-F1
#
_cell.length_a   1.000
_cell.length_b   1.000
_cell.length_c   1.000
_cell.angle_alpha   90.00
_cell.angle_beta   90.00
_cell.angle_gamma   90.00
#
_symmetry.space_group_name_H-M   'P 1'
#
loop_
_entity.id
_entity.type
_entity.pdbx_description
1 polymer ?
#
loop_
_entity_poly.entity_id
_entity_poly.type
_entity_poly.pdbx_seq_one_letter_code
_entity_poly.pdbx_strand_id
1 'polypeptide(L)'
;MSLQAYKTAATRAETPREAEYRLFGQVTRALMQASTADPSDIKTRIEALDWNRRLWSALATDCSDPNNAMAMPLRAQIISISLFVGRHSSEIMRGDNDFETLIEINKSIMQGLAGPGQQAA
;
A
#
# COMPACT_ATOMS: atom_id res chain seq x y z
N MET A 1 32.04 -9.38 -21.73
CA MET A 1 30.72 -8.82 -21.34
C MET A 1 30.97 -7.40 -20.86
N SER A 2 30.38 -6.39 -21.50
CA SER A 2 30.78 -4.99 -21.32
C SER A 2 30.21 -4.38 -20.03
N LEU A 3 31.01 -3.51 -19.40
CA LEU A 3 30.63 -2.69 -18.24
C LEU A 3 29.37 -1.84 -18.50
N GLN A 4 29.07 -1.55 -19.78
CA GLN A 4 27.85 -0.90 -20.24
C GLN A 4 26.60 -1.70 -19.89
N ALA A 5 26.59 -3.02 -20.11
CA ALA A 5 25.43 -3.87 -19.80
C ALA A 5 25.16 -3.93 -18.28
N TYR A 6 26.22 -3.91 -17.46
CA TYR A 6 26.10 -3.86 -16.01
C TYR A 6 25.56 -2.49 -15.54
N LYS A 7 26.01 -1.38 -16.14
CA LYS A 7 25.49 -0.04 -15.85
C LYS A 7 24.03 0.13 -16.29
N THR A 8 23.65 -0.38 -17.46
CA THR A 8 22.25 -0.34 -17.95
C THR A 8 21.32 -1.24 -17.12
N ALA A 9 21.79 -2.38 -16.63
CA ALA A 9 21.04 -3.23 -15.71
C ALA A 9 20.88 -2.59 -14.32
N ALA A 10 21.93 -1.93 -13.81
CA ALA A 10 21.88 -1.20 -12.54
C ALA A 10 20.96 0.03 -12.58
N THR A 11 20.85 0.71 -13.74
CA THR A 11 19.88 1.81 -13.94
C THR A 11 18.44 1.34 -14.20
N ARG A 12 18.21 0.04 -14.37
CA ARG A 12 16.88 -0.57 -14.51
C ARG A 12 16.34 -1.16 -13.20
N ALA A 13 17.09 -1.03 -12.11
CA ALA A 13 16.61 -1.41 -10.79
C ALA A 13 15.58 -0.38 -10.33
N GLU A 14 14.34 -0.84 -10.14
CA GLU A 14 13.25 -0.06 -9.54
C GLU A 14 13.71 0.56 -8.22
N THR A 15 13.47 1.86 -8.05
CA THR A 15 13.75 2.52 -6.78
C THR A 15 12.80 2.00 -5.68
N PRO A 16 13.19 2.02 -4.40
CA PRO A 16 12.30 1.60 -3.31
C PRO A 16 10.92 2.28 -3.35
N ARG A 17 10.90 3.58 -3.71
CA ARG A 17 9.66 4.37 -3.84
C ARG A 17 8.76 3.92 -4.99
N GLU A 18 9.34 3.56 -6.13
CA GLU A 18 8.57 2.99 -7.26
C GLU A 18 8.02 1.61 -6.90
N ALA A 19 8.79 0.79 -6.18
CA ALA A 19 8.34 -0.51 -5.69
C ALA A 19 7.15 -0.38 -4.73
N GLU A 20 7.21 0.57 -3.79
CA GLU A 20 6.09 0.90 -2.90
C GLU A 20 4.86 1.36 -3.69
N TYR A 21 5.02 2.30 -4.63
CA TYR A 21 3.91 2.79 -5.47
C TYR A 21 3.25 1.64 -6.24
N ARG A 22 4.05 0.76 -6.85
CA ARG A 22 3.55 -0.40 -7.59
C ARG A 22 2.79 -1.36 -6.67
N LEU A 23 3.32 -1.64 -5.48
CA LEU A 23 2.68 -2.53 -4.51
C LEU A 23 1.34 -1.96 -4.03
N PHE A 24 1.30 -0.68 -3.64
CA PHE A 24 0.05 0.00 -3.31
C PHE A 24 -0.95 -0.05 -4.47
N GLY A 25 -0.51 0.15 -5.71
CA GLY A 25 -1.38 0.05 -6.88
C GLY A 25 -1.97 -1.35 -7.09
N GLN A 26 -1.21 -2.41 -6.83
CA GLN A 26 -1.72 -3.79 -6.92
C GLN A 26 -2.74 -4.08 -5.83
N VAL A 27 -2.44 -3.73 -4.57
CA VAL A 27 -3.35 -3.90 -3.44
C VAL A 27 -4.65 -3.09 -3.63
N THR A 28 -4.54 -1.85 -4.10
CA THR A 28 -5.70 -0.99 -4.35
C THR A 28 -6.62 -1.58 -5.42
N ARG A 29 -6.06 -2.12 -6.51
CA ARG A 29 -6.86 -2.82 -7.53
C ARG A 29 -7.56 -4.06 -6.96
N ALA A 30 -6.88 -4.82 -6.09
CA ALA A 30 -7.50 -5.97 -5.43
C ALA A 30 -8.68 -5.55 -4.52
N LEU A 31 -8.54 -4.45 -3.76
CA LEU A 31 -9.64 -3.90 -2.97
C LEU A 31 -10.82 -3.42 -3.84
N MET A 32 -10.55 -2.78 -4.98
CA MET A 32 -11.59 -2.36 -5.94
C MET A 32 -12.31 -3.56 -6.60
N GLN A 33 -11.58 -4.65 -6.86
CA GLN A 33 -12.21 -5.88 -7.33
C GLN A 33 -13.08 -6.49 -6.24
N ALA A 34 -12.57 -6.57 -5.00
CA ALA A 34 -13.32 -7.08 -3.87
C ALA A 34 -14.56 -6.25 -3.51
N SER A 35 -14.53 -4.93 -3.76
CA SER A 35 -15.68 -4.05 -3.49
C SER A 35 -16.85 -4.29 -4.44
N THR A 36 -16.57 -4.76 -5.66
CA THR A 36 -17.59 -5.09 -6.68
C THR A 36 -17.90 -6.59 -6.76
N ALA A 37 -17.14 -7.43 -6.06
CA ALA A 37 -17.40 -8.86 -5.94
C ALA A 37 -18.71 -9.14 -5.18
N ASP A 38 -19.36 -10.24 -5.56
CA ASP A 38 -20.56 -10.72 -4.87
C ASP A 38 -20.29 -10.87 -3.36
N PRO A 39 -21.21 -10.47 -2.46
CA PRO A 39 -21.01 -10.63 -1.01
C PRO A 39 -20.77 -12.08 -0.58
N SER A 40 -21.21 -13.07 -1.35
CA SER A 40 -20.94 -14.49 -1.12
C SER A 40 -19.55 -14.95 -1.56
N ASP A 41 -18.82 -14.16 -2.37
CA ASP A 41 -17.42 -14.41 -2.70
C ASP A 41 -16.51 -13.91 -1.55
N ILE A 42 -16.64 -14.63 -0.43
CA ILE A 42 -15.89 -14.37 0.80
C ILE A 42 -14.39 -14.49 0.57
N LYS A 43 -13.97 -15.40 -0.32
CA LYS A 43 -12.56 -15.63 -0.60
C LYS A 43 -11.90 -14.39 -1.20
N THR A 44 -12.43 -13.87 -2.31
CA THR A 44 -11.89 -12.67 -2.98
C THR A 44 -11.84 -11.48 -2.01
N ARG A 45 -12.90 -11.31 -1.21
CA ARG A 45 -13.00 -10.22 -0.23
C ARG A 45 -11.98 -10.33 0.89
N ILE A 46 -11.81 -11.51 1.48
CA ILE A 46 -10.84 -11.75 2.56
C ILE A 46 -9.40 -11.63 2.05
N GLU A 47 -9.09 -12.18 0.88
CA GLU A 47 -7.74 -12.13 0.31
C GLU A 47 -7.28 -10.68 0.06
N ALA A 48 -8.17 -9.83 -0.47
CA ALA A 48 -7.86 -8.41 -0.68
C ALA A 48 -7.64 -7.64 0.64
N LEU A 49 -8.49 -7.90 1.66
CA LEU A 49 -8.36 -7.26 2.97
C LEU A 49 -7.09 -7.73 3.70
N ASP A 50 -6.79 -9.03 3.68
CA ASP A 50 -5.57 -9.58 4.28
C ASP A 50 -4.31 -8.97 3.65
N TRP A 51 -4.27 -8.90 2.32
CA TRP A 51 -3.14 -8.32 1.62
C TRP A 51 -2.92 -6.84 2.00
N ASN A 52 -4.01 -6.07 2.06
CA ASN A 52 -3.95 -4.67 2.50
C ASN A 52 -3.47 -4.55 3.95
N ARG A 53 -3.96 -5.38 4.87
CA ARG A 53 -3.50 -5.39 6.28
C ARG A 53 -2.02 -5.74 6.39
N ARG A 54 -1.54 -6.70 5.61
CA ARG A 54 -0.12 -7.10 5.61
C ARG A 54 0.79 -5.99 5.10
N LEU A 55 0.39 -5.30 4.03
CA LEU A 55 1.10 -4.11 3.54
C LEU A 55 1.24 -3.06 4.64
N TRP A 56 0.11 -2.67 5.24
CA TRP A 56 0.11 -1.65 6.29
C TRP A 56 0.82 -2.09 7.58
N SER A 57 0.77 -3.37 7.93
CA SER A 57 1.53 -3.92 9.06
C SER A 57 3.03 -3.84 8.81
N ALA A 58 3.50 -4.17 7.61
CA ALA A 58 4.92 -4.08 7.27
C ALA A 58 5.44 -2.64 7.37
N LEU A 59 4.67 -1.67 6.86
CA LEU A 59 5.00 -0.24 6.97
C LEU A 59 5.05 0.24 8.43
N ALA A 60 4.09 -0.18 9.25
CA ALA A 60 4.08 0.16 10.67
C ALA A 60 5.26 -0.45 11.43
N THR A 61 5.62 -1.70 11.12
CA THR A 61 6.81 -2.35 11.69
C THR A 61 8.07 -1.56 11.33
N ASP A 62 8.28 -1.22 10.07
CA ASP A 62 9.43 -0.41 9.64
C ASP A 62 9.44 0.98 10.31
N CYS A 63 8.29 1.64 10.39
CA CYS A 63 8.15 2.94 11.08
C CYS A 63 8.32 2.84 12.60
N SER A 64 8.25 1.65 13.19
CA SER A 64 8.50 1.45 14.62
C SER A 64 10.00 1.32 14.95
N ASP A 65 10.85 1.03 13.97
CA ASP A 65 12.30 0.90 14.16
C ASP A 65 12.91 2.25 14.59
N PRO A 66 13.59 2.35 15.75
CA PRO A 66 14.26 3.58 16.17
C PRO A 66 15.23 4.17 15.14
N ASN A 67 15.79 3.33 14.26
CA ASN A 67 16.74 3.72 13.20
C ASN A 67 16.07 4.16 11.90
N ASN A 68 14.74 4.19 11.82
CA ASN A 68 14.03 4.65 10.64
C ASN A 68 14.36 6.13 10.34
N ALA A 69 14.76 6.41 9.10
CA ALA A 69 15.22 7.74 8.67
C ALA A 69 14.11 8.80 8.56
N MET A 70 12.83 8.40 8.61
CA MET A 70 11.71 9.33 8.57
C MET A 70 11.56 10.10 9.88
N ALA A 71 11.01 11.31 9.79
CA ALA A 71 10.70 12.11 10.97
C ALA A 71 9.64 11.43 11.84
N MET A 72 9.80 11.52 13.17
CA MET A 72 8.89 10.92 14.16
C MET A 72 7.39 11.20 13.91
N PRO A 73 6.97 12.44 13.55
CA PRO A 73 5.55 12.71 13.29
C PRO A 73 4.98 11.91 12.12
N LEU A 74 5.76 11.75 11.04
CA LEU A 74 5.34 10.98 9.86
C LEU A 74 5.22 9.49 10.18
N ARG A 75 6.21 8.95 10.90
CA ARG A 75 6.21 7.56 11.36
C ARG A 75 4.98 7.27 12.23
N ALA A 76 4.66 8.16 13.17
CA ALA A 76 3.48 8.03 14.02
C ALA A 76 2.17 8.05 13.22
N GLN A 77 2.07 8.88 12.19
CA GLN A 77 0.90 8.91 11.30
C GLN A 77 0.74 7.58 10.53
N ILE A 78 1.82 7.03 9.96
CA ILE A 78 1.79 5.74 9.26
C ILE A 78 1.33 4.61 10.19
N ILE A 79 1.86 4.56 11.42
CA ILE A 79 1.46 3.58 12.43
C ILE A 79 -0.03 3.74 12.77
N SER A 80 -0.51 4.98 12.97
CA SER A 80 -1.92 5.25 13.25
C SER A 80 -2.84 4.79 12.11
N ILE A 81 -2.45 5.02 10.85
CA ILE A 81 -3.23 4.56 9.70
C ILE A 81 -3.26 3.02 9.64
N SER A 82 -2.14 2.36 9.92
CA SER A 82 -2.08 0.89 9.98
C SER A 82 -3.06 0.29 11.00
N LEU A 83 -3.13 0.89 12.19
CA LEU A 83 -4.11 0.51 13.22
C LEU A 83 -5.57 0.71 12.74
N PHE A 84 -5.83 1.86 12.11
CA PHE A 84 -7.14 2.14 11.50
C PHE A 84 -7.50 1.11 10.43
N VAL A 85 -6.59 0.82 9.50
CA VAL A 85 -6.78 -0.16 8.42
C VAL A 85 -7.11 -1.54 8.99
N GLY A 86 -6.39 -1.99 10.02
CA GLY A 86 -6.65 -3.27 10.67
C GLY A 86 -8.06 -3.36 11.29
N ARG A 87 -8.49 -2.30 11.97
CA ARG A 87 -9.84 -2.18 12.55
C ARG A 87 -10.90 -2.16 11.46
N HIS A 88 -10.81 -1.23 10.50
CA HIS A 88 -11.78 -1.03 9.43
C HIS A 88 -11.92 -2.27 8.54
N SER A 89 -10.82 -2.97 8.24
CA SER A 89 -10.86 -4.26 7.52
C SER A 89 -11.70 -5.30 8.27
N SER A 90 -11.62 -5.33 9.60
CA SER A 90 -12.40 -6.26 10.43
C SER A 90 -13.88 -5.88 10.51
N GLU A 91 -14.23 -4.61 10.32
CA GLU A 91 -15.61 -4.11 10.21
C GLU A 91 -16.20 -4.49 8.85
N ILE A 92 -15.45 -4.34 7.75
CA ILE A 92 -15.86 -4.80 6.41
C ILE A 92 -16.14 -6.31 6.40
N MET A 93 -15.28 -7.13 7.03
CA MET A 93 -15.49 -8.58 7.11
C MET A 93 -16.78 -8.97 7.85
N ARG A 94 -17.25 -8.12 8.78
CA ARG A 94 -18.52 -8.30 9.49
C ARG A 94 -19.73 -7.77 8.73
N GLY A 95 -19.51 -7.02 7.64
CA GLY A 95 -20.55 -6.32 6.89
C GLY A 95 -20.94 -4.97 7.51
N ASP A 96 -20.16 -4.46 8.47
CA ASP A 96 -20.44 -3.22 9.20
C ASP A 96 -19.93 -1.98 8.45
N ASN A 97 -19.15 -2.15 7.37
CA ASN A 97 -18.52 -1.08 6.61
C ASN A 97 -18.20 -1.50 5.15
N ASP A 98 -17.78 -0.54 4.32
CA ASP A 98 -17.38 -0.76 2.93
C ASP A 98 -15.86 -0.57 2.68
N PHE A 99 -15.43 -0.95 1.48
CA PHE A 99 -14.04 -0.89 1.03
C PHE A 99 -13.55 0.51 0.63
N GLU A 100 -14.45 1.46 0.40
CA GLU A 100 -14.13 2.74 -0.25
C GLU A 100 -13.10 3.52 0.56
N THR A 101 -13.27 3.55 1.88
CA THR A 101 -12.32 4.24 2.77
C THR A 101 -10.90 3.68 2.67
N LEU A 102 -10.73 2.35 2.54
CA LEU A 102 -9.40 1.75 2.37
C LEU A 102 -8.80 2.05 1.00
N ILE A 103 -9.64 2.08 -0.04
CA ILE A 103 -9.24 2.42 -1.41
C ILE A 103 -8.73 3.87 -1.46
N GLU A 104 -9.47 4.81 -0.88
CA GLU A 104 -9.11 6.23 -0.88
C GLU A 104 -7.84 6.52 -0.07
N ILE A 105 -7.64 5.84 1.07
CA ILE A 105 -6.39 5.90 1.82
C ILE A 105 -5.21 5.47 0.93
N ASN A 106 -5.32 4.33 0.26
CA ASN A 106 -4.22 3.84 -0.57
C ASN A 106 -3.95 4.76 -1.78
N LYS A 107 -5.00 5.29 -2.44
CA LYS A 107 -4.84 6.29 -3.51
C LYS A 107 -4.14 7.54 -3.02
N SER A 108 -4.49 8.04 -1.83
CA SER A 108 -3.84 9.22 -1.22
C SER A 108 -2.35 8.98 -0.99
N ILE A 109 -1.96 7.79 -0.51
CA ILE A 109 -0.55 7.41 -0.37
C ILE A 109 0.14 7.34 -1.74
N MET A 110 -0.49 6.72 -2.74
CA MET A 110 0.06 6.65 -4.10
C MET A 110 0.29 8.04 -4.69
N GLN A 111 -0.63 8.99 -4.47
CA GLN A 111 -0.44 10.39 -4.90
C GLN A 111 0.77 11.03 -4.24
N GLY A 112 0.99 10.79 -2.93
CA GLY A 112 2.19 11.23 -2.23
C GLY A 112 3.46 10.59 -2.78
N LEU A 113 3.42 9.30 -3.12
CA LEU A 113 4.56 8.54 -3.67
C LEU A 113 4.91 8.97 -5.10
N ALA A 114 3.95 9.35 -5.94
CA ALA A 114 4.20 9.80 -7.32
C ALA A 114 5.08 11.06 -7.41
N GLY A 115 5.11 11.89 -6.36
CA GLY A 115 5.87 13.13 -6.33
C GLY A 115 5.40 14.17 -7.38
N PRO A 116 6.03 15.37 -7.42
CA PRO A 116 5.61 16.44 -8.33
C PRO A 116 5.83 16.16 -9.83
N GLY A 117 6.64 15.14 -10.17
CA GLY A 117 7.09 14.90 -11.55
C GLY A 117 6.28 13.87 -12.34
N GLN A 118 5.38 13.13 -11.70
CA GLN A 118 4.65 12.02 -12.32
C GLN A 118 3.15 12.32 -12.52
N GLN A 119 2.73 13.54 -12.17
CA GLN A 119 1.39 14.08 -12.47
C GLN A 119 1.26 14.64 -13.90
N ALA A 120 2.35 14.66 -14.67
CA ALA A 120 2.37 15.11 -16.06
C ALA A 120 2.86 13.99 -16.99
N ALA A 121 1.98 13.03 -17.28
CA ALA A 121 2.10 12.12 -18.42
C ALA A 121 0.70 11.63 -18.83
#